data_AF-W4S933-F1
#
_entry.id   AF-W4S933-F1
#
_cell.length_a   1.000
_cell.length_b   1.000
_cell.length_c   1.000
_cell.angle_alpha   90.00
_cell.angle_beta   90.00
_cell.angle_gamma   90.00
#
_symmetry.space_group_name_H-M   'P 1'
#
loop_
_entity.id
_entity.type
_entity.pdbx_description
1 polymer ?
#
loop_
_entity_poly.entity_id
_entity_poly.type
_entity_poly.pdbx_seq_one_letter_code
_entity_poly.pdbx_strand_id
1 'polypeptide(L)'
;MLPELGTFLLILALLVALVQAALPLAGAQRGRSSWMAVARPAALLQLGLIAAAFALLTHAFLVQDFSVRYVAENSNSLLPVMYRYSAVWGAHEGSLLLWTLVLALWTGAVALWSRQLPAQVVARVLGVMALVSIGFLAFLLFTSNPFARLLPVPLEGADLNPLLQDPG
;
A
#
# COMPACT_ATOMS: atom_id res chain seq x y z
N MET A 1 7.25 -9.67 -14.18
CA MET A 1 7.60 -8.24 -14.36
C MET A 1 6.65 -7.32 -13.59
N LEU A 2 5.32 -7.50 -13.67
CA LEU A 2 4.38 -6.69 -12.88
C LEU A 2 4.54 -6.86 -11.34
N PRO A 3 4.81 -8.06 -10.80
CA PRO A 3 5.03 -8.21 -9.35
C PRO A 3 6.31 -7.51 -8.85
N GLU A 4 7.38 -7.53 -9.64
CA GLU A 4 8.62 -6.81 -9.34
C GLU A 4 8.40 -5.30 -9.34
N LEU A 5 7.58 -4.80 -10.28
CA LEU A 5 7.15 -3.40 -10.28
C LEU A 5 6.31 -3.07 -9.03
N GLY A 6 5.42 -3.96 -8.59
CA GLY A 6 4.69 -3.83 -7.34
C GLY A 6 5.61 -3.68 -6.13
N THR A 7 6.61 -4.55 -6.00
CA THR A 7 7.63 -4.44 -4.93
C THR A 7 8.42 -3.14 -5.04
N PHE A 8 8.83 -2.73 -6.24
CA PHE A 8 9.54 -1.48 -6.46
C PHE A 8 8.72 -0.25 -6.04
N LEU A 9 7.43 -0.23 -6.35
CA LEU A 9 6.51 0.84 -5.93
C LEU A 9 6.40 0.92 -4.40
N LEU A 10 6.35 -0.22 -3.71
CA LEU A 10 6.33 -0.25 -2.24
C LEU A 10 7.64 0.26 -1.63
N ILE A 11 8.79 -0.10 -2.22
CA ILE A 11 10.11 0.44 -1.82
C ILE A 11 10.14 1.96 -2.00
N LEU A 12 9.69 2.45 -3.16
CA LEU A 12 9.65 3.88 -3.43
C LEU A 12 8.68 4.61 -2.48
N ALA A 13 7.53 4.00 -2.18
CA ALA A 13 6.58 4.53 -1.20
C ALA A 13 7.23 4.64 0.20
N LEU A 14 8.03 3.65 0.62
CA LEU A 14 8.76 3.69 1.89
C LEU A 14 9.79 4.83 1.90
N LEU A 15 10.55 5.01 0.83
CA LEU A 15 11.50 6.13 0.71
C LEU A 15 10.79 7.50 0.78
N VAL A 16 9.65 7.63 0.10
CA VAL A 16 8.82 8.84 0.17
C VAL A 16 8.27 9.06 1.57
N ALA A 17 7.83 8.02 2.26
CA ALA A 17 7.34 8.10 3.64
C ALA A 17 8.45 8.55 4.61
N LEU A 18 9.69 8.08 4.44
CA LEU A 18 10.85 8.54 5.20
C LEU A 18 11.11 10.05 5.02
N VAL A 19 11.06 10.52 3.78
CA VAL A 19 11.21 11.97 3.47
C VAL A 19 10.02 12.77 4.04
N GLN A 20 8.80 12.27 3.88
CA GLN A 20 7.57 12.89 4.39
C GLN A 20 7.52 12.94 5.92
N ALA A 21 8.13 11.98 6.61
CA ALA A 21 8.26 12.03 8.06
C ALA A 21 9.36 13.03 8.46
N ALA A 22 10.57 12.88 7.91
CA ALA A 22 11.74 13.60 8.40
C ALA A 22 11.69 15.11 8.12
N LEU A 23 11.44 15.53 6.86
CA LEU A 23 11.55 16.94 6.48
C LEU A 23 10.44 17.81 7.09
N PRO A 24 9.15 17.45 7.02
CA PRO A 24 8.07 18.24 7.62
C PRO A 24 8.17 18.36 9.14
N LEU A 25 8.52 17.28 9.85
CA LEU A 25 8.66 17.31 11.31
C LEU A 25 9.84 18.19 11.72
N ALA A 26 11.01 18.00 11.10
CA ALA A 26 12.18 18.84 11.37
C ALA A 26 11.95 20.30 10.95
N GLY A 27 11.23 20.52 9.85
CA GLY A 27 10.84 21.82 9.35
C GLY A 27 9.93 22.58 10.32
N ALA A 28 8.92 21.89 10.85
CA ALA A 28 8.00 22.46 11.84
C ALA A 28 8.71 22.78 13.17
N GLN A 29 9.68 21.96 13.58
CA GLN A 29 10.48 22.21 14.78
C GLN A 29 11.44 23.40 14.62
N ARG A 30 12.00 23.59 13.42
CA ARG A 30 13.01 24.62 13.12
C ARG A 30 12.43 25.89 12.48
N GLY A 31 11.11 25.98 12.32
CA GLY A 31 10.46 27.10 11.65
C GLY A 31 10.80 27.24 10.15
N ARG A 32 11.27 26.18 9.49
CA ARG A 32 11.68 26.21 8.07
C ARG A 32 10.50 25.89 7.15
N SER A 33 9.94 26.93 6.52
CA SER A 33 8.78 26.83 5.63
C SER A 33 9.00 25.91 4.43
N SER A 34 10.18 25.96 3.81
CA SER A 34 10.53 25.11 2.66
C SER A 34 10.50 23.61 2.99
N TRP A 35 10.89 23.23 4.21
CA TRP A 35 10.88 21.83 4.64
C TRP A 35 9.47 21.35 4.97
N MET A 36 8.66 22.22 5.59
CA MET A 36 7.23 21.95 5.82
C MET A 36 6.44 21.79 4.52
N ALA A 37 6.81 22.53 3.47
CA ALA A 37 6.13 22.48 2.18
C ALA A 37 6.23 21.11 1.48
N VAL A 38 7.21 20.27 1.84
CA VAL A 38 7.36 18.90 1.30
C VAL A 38 6.23 17.97 1.74
N ALA A 39 5.55 18.26 2.86
CA ALA A 39 4.57 17.35 3.45
C ALA A 39 3.44 16.93 2.50
N ARG A 40 2.85 17.91 1.80
CA ARG A 40 1.71 17.69 0.89
C ARG A 40 2.09 16.92 -0.38
N PRO A 41 3.10 17.34 -1.18
CA PRO A 41 3.46 16.60 -2.39
C PRO A 41 3.96 15.19 -2.08
N ALA A 42 4.70 14.99 -0.97
CA ALA A 42 5.14 13.66 -0.57
C ALA A 42 3.96 12.75 -0.19
N ALA A 43 2.95 13.27 0.54
CA ALA A 43 1.73 12.53 0.85
C ALA A 43 0.97 12.07 -0.40
N LEU A 44 0.83 12.95 -1.39
CA LEU A 44 0.12 12.62 -2.64
C LEU A 44 0.91 11.64 -3.49
N LEU A 45 2.23 11.79 -3.56
CA LEU A 45 3.10 10.84 -4.25
C LEU A 45 3.01 9.46 -3.59
N GLN A 46 3.07 9.39 -2.26
CA GLN A 46 2.95 8.14 -1.51
C GLN A 46 1.62 7.44 -1.78
N LEU A 47 0.50 8.19 -1.78
CA LEU A 47 -0.82 7.68 -2.15
C LEU A 47 -0.82 7.11 -3.57
N GLY A 48 -0.28 7.84 -4.55
CA GLY A 48 -0.20 7.35 -5.93
C GLY A 48 0.58 6.04 -6.06
N LEU A 49 1.72 5.92 -5.36
CA LEU A 49 2.55 4.72 -5.37
C LEU A 49 1.86 3.51 -4.74
N ILE A 50 1.23 3.69 -3.57
CA ILE A 50 0.51 2.62 -2.86
C ILE A 50 -0.74 2.20 -3.65
N ALA A 51 -1.49 3.16 -4.21
CA ALA A 51 -2.65 2.87 -5.05
C ALA A 51 -2.26 2.10 -6.32
N ALA A 52 -1.14 2.47 -6.96
CA ALA A 52 -0.62 1.74 -8.12
C ALA A 52 -0.19 0.32 -7.73
N ALA A 53 0.49 0.13 -6.59
CA ALA A 53 0.84 -1.20 -6.09
C ALA A 53 -0.43 -2.04 -5.85
N PHE A 54 -1.43 -1.51 -5.15
CA PHE A 54 -2.69 -2.22 -4.91
C PHE A 54 -3.41 -2.61 -6.21
N ALA A 55 -3.43 -1.72 -7.21
CA ALA A 55 -3.99 -2.00 -8.53
C ALA A 55 -3.23 -3.10 -9.27
N LEU A 56 -1.89 -3.13 -9.18
CA LEU A 56 -1.08 -4.21 -9.75
C LEU A 56 -1.35 -5.56 -9.07
N LEU A 57 -1.53 -5.58 -7.74
CA LEU A 57 -1.89 -6.80 -7.03
C LEU A 57 -3.28 -7.29 -7.44
N THR A 58 -4.24 -6.37 -7.53
CA THR A 58 -5.60 -6.68 -8.02
C THR A 58 -5.55 -7.27 -9.42
N HIS A 59 -4.75 -6.67 -10.32
CA HIS A 59 -4.57 -7.20 -11.66
C HIS A 59 -4.01 -8.63 -11.63
N ALA A 60 -3.01 -8.91 -10.79
CA ALA A 60 -2.42 -10.26 -10.65
C ALA A 60 -3.46 -11.31 -10.22
N PHE A 61 -4.38 -10.97 -9.31
CA PHE A 61 -5.51 -11.84 -8.94
C PHE A 61 -6.50 -12.04 -10.08
N LEU A 62 -6.82 -10.99 -10.85
CA LEU A 62 -7.79 -11.07 -11.95
C LEU A 62 -7.29 -11.95 -13.10
N VAL A 63 -6.01 -11.81 -13.46
CA VAL A 63 -5.36 -12.63 -14.49
C VAL A 63 -4.81 -13.95 -13.95
N GLN A 64 -4.94 -14.19 -12.64
CA GLN A 64 -4.54 -15.43 -11.97
C GLN A 64 -3.06 -15.75 -12.16
N ASP A 65 -2.20 -14.75 -11.94
CA ASP A 65 -0.75 -14.93 -12.02
C ASP A 65 -0.24 -15.76 -10.84
N PHE A 66 -0.31 -17.10 -10.97
CA PHE A 66 0.15 -18.05 -9.95
C PHE A 66 1.67 -18.03 -9.72
N SER A 67 2.43 -17.24 -10.48
CA SER A 67 3.84 -17.01 -10.17
C SER A 67 4.03 -16.05 -8.98
N VAL A 68 2.96 -15.40 -8.52
CA VAL A 68 2.89 -14.68 -7.24
C VAL A 68 2.37 -15.62 -6.17
N ARG A 69 3.16 -15.83 -5.11
CA ARG A 69 2.83 -16.73 -4.00
C ARG A 69 1.46 -16.44 -3.42
N TYR A 70 1.18 -15.16 -3.17
CA TYR A 70 -0.08 -14.74 -2.57
C TYR A 70 -1.30 -15.08 -3.45
N VAL A 71 -1.19 -14.92 -4.78
CA VAL A 71 -2.25 -15.29 -5.73
C VAL A 71 -2.42 -16.80 -5.78
N ALA A 72 -1.32 -17.55 -5.87
CA ALA A 72 -1.35 -19.01 -5.90
C ALA A 72 -1.92 -19.63 -4.61
N GLU A 73 -1.77 -18.98 -3.46
CA GLU A 73 -2.28 -19.48 -2.18
C GLU A 73 -3.76 -19.13 -1.93
N ASN A 74 -4.35 -18.19 -2.68
CA ASN A 74 -5.66 -17.61 -2.36
C ASN A 74 -6.61 -17.47 -3.57
N SER A 75 -6.30 -18.12 -4.70
CA SER A 75 -7.13 -18.09 -5.91
C SER A 75 -6.85 -19.29 -6.81
N ASN A 76 -7.87 -19.75 -7.53
CA ASN A 76 -7.78 -20.83 -8.52
C ASN A 76 -8.59 -20.48 -9.78
N SER A 77 -8.32 -21.16 -10.89
CA SER A 77 -8.91 -20.92 -12.22
C SER A 77 -10.44 -20.92 -12.24
N LEU A 78 -11.07 -21.70 -11.36
CA LEU A 78 -12.52 -21.85 -11.25
C LEU A 78 -13.18 -20.79 -10.36
N LEU A 79 -12.40 -20.03 -9.58
CA LEU A 79 -12.92 -19.01 -8.67
C LEU A 79 -13.63 -17.90 -9.46
N PRO A 80 -14.91 -17.59 -9.20
CA PRO A 80 -15.62 -16.50 -9.86
C PRO A 80 -14.93 -15.14 -9.67
N VAL A 81 -14.99 -14.27 -10.68
CA VAL A 81 -14.26 -12.99 -10.70
C VAL A 81 -14.56 -12.09 -9.49
N MET A 82 -15.80 -12.09 -9.00
CA MET A 82 -16.18 -11.33 -7.81
C MET A 82 -15.40 -11.75 -6.56
N TYR A 83 -15.12 -13.05 -6.40
CA TYR A 83 -14.31 -13.56 -5.29
C TYR A 83 -12.81 -13.37 -5.53
N ARG A 84 -12.37 -13.22 -6.79
CA ARG A 84 -10.98 -12.80 -7.08
C ARG A 84 -10.70 -11.39 -6.59
N TYR A 85 -11.68 -10.50 -6.63
CA TYR A 85 -11.55 -9.17 -6.02
C TYR A 85 -11.44 -9.27 -4.50
N SER A 86 -12.34 -9.99 -3.83
CA SER A 86 -12.25 -10.14 -2.36
C SER A 86 -10.98 -10.85 -1.92
N ALA A 87 -10.43 -11.76 -2.73
CA ALA A 87 -9.16 -12.43 -2.48
C ALA A 87 -7.96 -11.47 -2.34
N VAL A 88 -7.99 -10.31 -3.01
CA VAL A 88 -6.91 -9.31 -2.96
C VAL A 88 -6.60 -8.85 -1.53
N TRP A 89 -7.60 -8.84 -0.65
CA TRP A 89 -7.45 -8.48 0.77
C TRP A 89 -7.96 -9.57 1.71
N GLY A 90 -8.17 -10.78 1.20
CA GLY A 90 -8.76 -11.90 1.95
C GLY A 90 -7.81 -12.58 2.93
N ALA A 91 -6.51 -12.28 2.85
CA ALA A 91 -5.49 -12.83 3.74
C ALA A 91 -4.60 -11.74 4.34
N HIS A 92 -3.54 -12.16 5.02
CA HIS A 92 -2.70 -11.28 5.82
C HIS A 92 -1.98 -10.22 4.99
N GLU A 93 -1.29 -10.61 3.91
CA GLU A 93 -0.51 -9.71 3.05
C GLU A 93 -1.42 -8.67 2.36
N GLY A 94 -2.53 -9.14 1.81
CA GLY A 94 -3.51 -8.30 1.12
C GLY A 94 -4.21 -7.31 2.03
N SER A 95 -4.65 -7.76 3.21
CA SER A 95 -5.29 -6.88 4.19
C SER A 95 -4.35 -5.80 4.71
N LEU A 96 -3.06 -6.11 4.91
CA LEU A 96 -2.05 -5.11 5.26
C LEU A 96 -1.87 -4.07 4.17
N LEU A 97 -1.82 -4.48 2.90
CA LEU A 97 -1.74 -3.54 1.78
C LEU A 97 -3.00 -2.67 1.68
N LEU A 98 -4.19 -3.24 1.90
CA LEU A 98 -5.45 -2.50 1.96
C LEU A 98 -5.44 -1.44 3.07
N TRP A 99 -5.04 -1.80 4.29
CA TRP A 99 -4.96 -0.83 5.39
C TRP A 99 -3.91 0.25 5.14
N THR A 100 -2.80 -0.10 4.49
CA THR A 100 -1.79 0.86 4.03
C THR A 100 -2.38 1.83 3.00
N LEU A 101 -3.20 1.34 2.07
CA LEU A 101 -3.94 2.17 1.11
C LEU A 101 -4.95 3.08 1.80
N VAL A 102 -5.71 2.58 2.78
CA VAL A 102 -6.66 3.37 3.56
C VAL A 102 -5.95 4.50 4.32
N LEU A 103 -4.81 4.21 4.96
CA LEU A 103 -3.98 5.23 5.60
C LEU A 103 -3.48 6.26 4.58
N ALA A 104 -3.02 5.83 3.41
CA ALA A 104 -2.56 6.74 2.37
C ALA A 104 -3.69 7.62 1.81
N LEU A 105 -4.90 7.08 1.66
CA LEU A 105 -6.09 7.83 1.24
C LEU A 105 -6.43 8.93 2.25
N TRP A 106 -6.45 8.61 3.55
CA TRP A 106 -6.63 9.60 4.60
C TRP A 106 -5.50 10.63 4.65
N THR A 107 -4.27 10.20 4.44
CA THR A 107 -3.10 11.11 4.40
C THR A 107 -3.22 12.07 3.22
N GLY A 108 -3.60 11.58 2.04
CA GLY A 108 -3.88 12.40 0.85
C GLY A 108 -5.07 13.34 1.07
N ALA A 109 -6.14 12.87 1.72
CA ALA A 109 -7.29 13.67 2.09
C ALA A 109 -6.88 14.88 2.97
N VAL A 110 -6.10 14.63 4.02
CA VAL A 110 -5.55 15.70 4.86
C VAL A 110 -4.68 16.63 4.02
N ALA A 111 -3.83 16.11 3.12
CA ALA A 111 -2.97 16.95 2.29
C ALA A 111 -3.76 17.91 1.38
N LEU A 112 -4.89 17.47 0.83
CA LEU A 112 -5.74 18.25 -0.09
C LEU A 112 -6.66 19.24 0.63
N TRP A 113 -7.30 18.81 1.73
CA TRP A 113 -8.40 19.56 2.36
C TRP A 113 -8.00 20.36 3.60
N SER A 114 -6.76 20.27 4.09
CA SER A 114 -6.27 21.03 5.27
C SER A 114 -5.77 22.46 4.99
N ARG A 115 -6.22 23.11 3.91
CA ARG A 115 -5.66 24.41 3.46
C ARG A 115 -5.82 25.56 4.47
N GLN A 116 -6.83 25.48 5.33
CA GLN A 116 -7.14 26.51 6.33
C GLN A 116 -6.30 26.40 7.60
N LEU A 117 -5.58 25.29 7.80
CA LEU A 117 -4.78 25.06 9.00
C LEU A 117 -3.38 25.69 8.88
N PRO A 118 -2.77 26.11 10.01
CA PRO A 118 -1.39 26.57 10.03
C PRO A 118 -0.43 25.52 9.45
N ALA A 119 0.55 25.96 8.66
CA ALA A 119 1.49 25.06 7.98
C ALA A 119 2.24 24.12 8.95
N GLN A 120 2.56 24.60 10.16
CA GLN A 120 3.20 23.78 11.20
C GLN A 120 2.32 22.62 11.66
N VAL A 121 1.01 22.84 11.79
CA VAL A 121 0.05 21.79 12.18
C VAL A 121 -0.05 20.75 11.08
N VAL A 122 -0.24 21.18 9.83
CA VAL A 122 -0.34 20.27 8.68
C VAL A 122 0.95 19.46 8.50
N ALA A 123 2.12 20.10 8.62
CA ALA A 123 3.42 19.44 8.52
C ALA A 123 3.59 18.35 9.59
N ARG A 124 3.17 18.61 10.84
CA ARG A 124 3.22 17.62 11.92
C ARG A 124 2.25 16.47 11.71
N VAL A 125 1.00 16.76 11.34
CA VAL A 125 -0.01 15.71 11.08
C VAL A 125 0.45 14.79 9.95
N LEU A 126 0.81 15.34 8.79
CA LEU A 126 1.26 14.54 7.65
C LEU A 126 2.58 13.81 7.93
N GLY A 127 3.47 14.39 8.73
CA GLY A 127 4.70 13.73 9.17
C GLY A 127 4.45 12.55 10.11
N VAL A 128 3.53 12.68 11.07
CA VAL A 128 3.14 11.58 11.98
C VAL A 128 2.42 10.47 11.22
N MET A 129 1.52 10.80 10.29
CA MET A 129 0.89 9.79 9.43
C MET A 129 1.94 9.03 8.58
N ALA A 130 2.99 9.72 8.12
CA ALA A 130 4.10 9.07 7.43
C ALA A 130 4.91 8.14 8.34
N LEU A 131 5.13 8.49 9.62
CA LEU A 131 5.75 7.59 10.60
C LEU A 131 4.98 6.28 10.77
N VAL A 132 3.64 6.36 10.85
CA VAL A 132 2.79 5.16 10.90
C VAL A 132 2.93 4.37 9.60
N SER A 133 2.90 5.05 8.44
CA SER A 133 3.04 4.40 7.13
C SER A 133 4.37 3.67 6.96
N ILE A 134 5.48 4.23 7.48
CA ILE A 134 6.79 3.55 7.49
C ILE A 134 6.69 2.17 8.15
N GLY A 135 5.98 2.06 9.27
CA GLY A 135 5.78 0.78 9.96
C GLY A 135 5.04 -0.23 9.09
N PHE A 136 3.91 0.18 8.49
CA PHE A 136 3.14 -0.67 7.58
C PHE A 136 3.95 -1.10 6.35
N LEU A 137 4.63 -0.15 5.70
CA LEU A 137 5.43 -0.41 4.49
C LEU A 137 6.65 -1.28 4.79
N ALA A 138 7.31 -1.09 5.94
CA ALA A 138 8.41 -1.96 6.37
C ALA A 138 7.90 -3.38 6.63
N PHE A 139 6.78 -3.53 7.32
CA PHE A 139 6.18 -4.85 7.57
C PHE A 139 5.80 -5.54 6.24
N LEU A 140 5.14 -4.82 5.33
CA LEU A 140 4.84 -5.35 3.98
C LEU A 140 6.10 -5.78 3.24
N LEU A 141 7.19 -5.00 3.26
CA LEU A 141 8.38 -5.33 2.48
C LEU A 141 9.21 -6.48 3.06
N PHE A 142 9.33 -6.55 4.40
CA PHE A 142 10.25 -7.47 5.05
C PHE A 142 9.61 -8.74 5.59
N THR A 143 8.31 -8.73 5.91
CA THR A 143 7.63 -9.89 6.52
C THR A 143 6.48 -10.41 5.66
N SER A 144 5.71 -9.53 5.03
CA SER A 144 4.43 -9.90 4.41
C SER A 144 4.29 -9.36 2.99
N ASN A 145 5.29 -9.62 2.14
CA ASN A 145 5.33 -9.06 0.78
C ASN A 145 4.28 -9.73 -0.13
N PRO A 146 3.24 -8.99 -0.57
CA PRO A 146 2.17 -9.56 -1.40
C PRO A 146 2.61 -9.89 -2.83
N PHE A 147 3.79 -9.43 -3.26
CA PHE A 147 4.36 -9.67 -4.57
C PHE A 147 5.48 -10.73 -4.57
N ALA A 148 5.65 -11.45 -3.46
CA ALA A 148 6.64 -12.51 -3.35
C ALA A 148 6.43 -13.56 -4.46
N ARG A 149 7.52 -13.91 -5.15
CA ARG A 149 7.49 -14.88 -6.24
C ARG A 149 7.42 -16.30 -5.69
N LEU A 150 6.71 -17.17 -6.41
CA LEU A 150 6.66 -18.60 -6.15
C LEU A 150 7.32 -19.36 -7.31
N LEU A 151 8.38 -20.11 -7.01
CA LEU A 151 9.12 -20.93 -7.97
C LEU A 151 9.35 -22.33 -7.38
N PRO A 152 9.03 -23.42 -8.10
CA PRO A 152 8.41 -23.47 -9.42
C PRO A 152 6.98 -22.91 -9.43
N VAL A 153 6.55 -22.34 -10.56
CA VAL A 153 5.19 -21.80 -10.72
C VAL A 153 4.20 -22.96 -10.77
N PRO A 154 3.19 -23.03 -9.87
CA PRO A 154 2.20 -24.09 -9.90
C PRO A 154 1.26 -23.92 -11.10
N LEU A 155 0.75 -25.04 -11.62
CA LEU A 155 -0.22 -25.05 -12.72
C LEU A 155 -1.61 -24.54 -12.29
N GLU A 156 -1.92 -24.66 -11.00
CA GLU A 156 -3.20 -24.28 -10.41
C GLU A 156 -2.95 -23.73 -9.00
N GLY A 157 -3.77 -22.77 -8.58
CA GLY A 157 -3.71 -22.21 -7.23
C GLY A 157 -4.64 -22.91 -6.24
N ALA A 158 -4.50 -22.55 -4.96
CA ALA A 158 -5.36 -22.99 -3.88
C ALA A 158 -6.69 -22.22 -3.88
N ASP A 159 -7.61 -22.63 -3.01
CA ASP A 159 -8.90 -21.97 -2.90
C ASP A 159 -8.84 -20.74 -2.00
N LEU A 160 -9.73 -19.77 -2.25
CA LEU A 160 -9.96 -18.67 -1.33
C LEU A 160 -10.59 -19.23 -0.04
N ASN A 161 -10.30 -18.62 1.11
CA ASN A 161 -10.96 -18.96 2.36
C ASN A 161 -12.49 -19.08 2.15
N PRO A 162 -13.11 -20.26 2.40
CA PRO A 162 -14.53 -20.50 2.14
C PRO A 162 -15.47 -19.50 2.83
N LEU A 163 -15.07 -18.94 3.97
CA LEU A 163 -15.82 -17.91 4.68
C LEU A 163 -15.98 -16.60 3.89
N LEU A 164 -15.12 -16.36 2.90
CA LEU A 164 -15.17 -15.21 2.00
C LEU A 164 -15.93 -15.52 0.70
N GLN A 165 -16.41 -16.76 0.55
CA GLN A 165 -17.16 -17.24 -0.60
C GLN A 165 -18.66 -17.38 -0.30
N ASP A 166 -19.06 -17.33 0.96
CA ASP A 166 -20.47 -17.43 1.37
C ASP A 166 -21.16 -16.05 1.30
N PRO A 167 -22.18 -15.85 0.44
CA PRO A 167 -22.95 -14.61 0.40
C PRO A 167 -23.89 -14.43 1.60
N GLY A 168 -24.07 -15.45 2.45
CA GLY A 168 -24.95 -15.45 3.62
C GLY A 168 -26.09 -16.47 3.55
#